data_AF-A0A962AMV0-F1
#
_entry.id   AF-A0A962AMV0-F1
#
_cell.length_a   1.000
_cell.length_b   1.000
_cell.length_c   1.000
_cell.angle_alpha   90.00
_cell.angle_beta   90.00
_cell.angle_gamma   90.00
#
_symmetry.space_group_name_H-M   'P 1'
#
loop_
_entity.id
_entity.type
_entity.pdbx_description
1 polymer ?
#
loop_
_entity_poly.entity_id
_entity_poly.type
_entity_poly.pdbx_seq_one_letter_code
_entity_poly.pdbx_strand_id
1 'polypeptide(L)'
;MLKQIEGSKAMAEAIAHCRPEVICAYPITPQTHIVEGLGELVKDGHLTDCEYINVESEFAALSVAIGASAAGARAYTATASQGLLYMAEA
;
A
#
# COMPACT_ATOMS: atom_id res chain seq x y z
N MET A 1 26.12 1.70 2.44
CA MET A 1 26.48 0.33 2.03
C MET A 1 25.45 -0.13 1.01
N LEU A 2 25.83 -0.80 -0.08
CA LEU A 2 24.86 -1.34 -1.04
C LEU A 2 24.24 -2.63 -0.47
N LYS A 3 22.92 -2.79 -0.60
CA LYS A 3 22.14 -3.94 -0.11
C LYS A 3 21.50 -4.65 -1.29
N GLN A 4 21.60 -5.97 -1.35
CA GLN A 4 20.76 -6.78 -2.24
C GLN A 4 19.45 -7.09 -1.52
N ILE A 5 18.33 -6.75 -2.16
CA ILE A 5 16.98 -6.92 -1.61
C ILE A 5 16.01 -7.22 -2.76
N GLU A 6 14.95 -7.96 -2.46
CA GLU A 6 13.82 -8.15 -3.37
C GLU A 6 13.14 -6.81 -3.68
N GLY A 7 12.74 -6.58 -4.94
CA GLY A 7 12.19 -5.30 -5.38
C GLY A 7 10.93 -4.86 -4.61
N SER A 8 10.03 -5.80 -4.31
CA SER A 8 8.81 -5.54 -3.53
C SER A 8 9.11 -5.05 -2.10
N LYS A 9 10.07 -5.70 -1.42
CA LYS A 9 10.54 -5.28 -0.09
C LYS A 9 11.26 -3.94 -0.13
N ALA A 10 12.05 -3.68 -1.18
CA ALA A 10 12.64 -2.37 -1.41
C ALA A 10 11.58 -1.28 -1.59
N MET A 11 10.46 -1.61 -2.24
CA MET A 11 9.32 -0.70 -2.33
C MET A 11 8.67 -0.46 -0.98
N ALA A 12 8.41 -1.49 -0.18
CA ALA A 12 7.88 -1.29 1.17
C ALA A 12 8.77 -0.34 2.00
N GLU A 13 10.10 -0.54 1.99
CA GLU A 13 11.06 0.37 2.65
C GLU A 13 10.96 1.81 2.11
N ALA A 14 10.95 1.98 0.79
CA ALA A 14 10.86 3.30 0.16
C ALA A 14 9.53 4.02 0.45
N ILE A 15 8.42 3.29 0.43
CA ILE A 15 7.09 3.82 0.68
C ILE A 15 6.94 4.22 2.15
N ALA A 16 7.48 3.45 3.08
CA ALA A 16 7.51 3.83 4.50
C ALA A 16 8.27 5.16 4.72
N HIS A 17 9.37 5.38 3.98
CA HIS A 17 10.06 6.68 3.99
C HIS A 17 9.22 7.83 3.43
N CYS A 18 8.28 7.54 2.53
CA CYS A 18 7.29 8.50 2.05
C CYS A 18 6.20 8.80 3.09
N ARG A 19 6.14 8.13 4.24
CA ARG A 19 5.17 8.40 5.32
C ARG A 19 3.72 8.54 4.84
N PRO A 20 3.14 7.52 4.17
CA PRO A 20 1.71 7.51 3.90
C PRO A 20 0.94 7.51 5.24
N GLU A 21 -0.17 8.23 5.25
CA GLU A 21 -1.09 8.30 6.41
C GLU A 21 -2.21 7.26 6.28
N VAL A 22 -2.47 6.78 5.07
CA VAL A 22 -3.45 5.71 4.80
C VAL A 22 -2.87 4.71 3.79
N ILE A 23 -2.89 3.42 4.15
CA ILE A 23 -2.55 2.32 3.25
C ILE A 23 -3.77 1.44 3.08
N CYS A 24 -4.21 1.24 1.82
CA CYS A 24 -5.35 0.40 1.47
C CYS A 24 -4.84 -0.88 0.83
N ALA A 25 -4.96 -2.01 1.52
CA ALA A 25 -4.32 -3.26 1.13
C ALA A 25 -5.32 -4.31 0.65
N TYR A 26 -5.07 -4.84 -0.55
CA TYR A 26 -5.71 -6.03 -1.09
C TYR A 26 -4.64 -6.94 -1.74
N PRO A 27 -4.63 -8.27 -1.49
CA PRO A 27 -3.60 -9.15 -1.99
C PRO A 27 -3.84 -9.57 -3.46
N ILE A 28 -2.84 -9.34 -4.32
CA ILE A 28 -2.77 -9.92 -5.66
C ILE A 28 -1.31 -10.14 -6.08
N THR A 29 -0.97 -11.36 -6.51
CA THR A 29 0.40 -11.69 -6.97
C THR A 29 0.75 -10.87 -8.22
N PRO A 30 1.98 -10.33 -8.35
CA PRO A 30 3.14 -10.48 -7.46
C PRO A 30 3.33 -9.35 -6.44
N GLN A 31 2.44 -8.35 -6.38
CA GLN A 31 2.66 -7.18 -5.53
C GLN A 31 2.48 -7.43 -4.04
N THR A 32 1.81 -8.53 -3.65
CA THR A 32 1.43 -8.85 -2.26
C THR A 32 2.54 -8.60 -1.22
N HIS A 33 3.80 -8.91 -1.55
CA HIS A 33 4.94 -8.69 -0.65
C HIS A 33 5.15 -7.21 -0.25
N ILE A 34 4.71 -6.25 -1.08
CA ILE A 34 4.78 -4.81 -0.78
C ILE A 34 3.84 -4.47 0.37
N VAL A 35 2.56 -4.83 0.25
CA VAL A 35 1.55 -4.54 1.27
C VAL A 35 1.80 -5.32 2.55
N GLU A 36 2.24 -6.58 2.46
CA GLU A 36 2.68 -7.37 3.62
C GLU A 36 3.83 -6.68 4.37
N GLY A 37 4.89 -6.26 3.66
CA GLY A 37 6.02 -5.55 4.26
C GLY A 37 5.63 -4.22 4.89
N LEU A 38 4.70 -3.48 4.27
CA LEU A 38 4.16 -2.26 4.87
C LEU A 38 3.34 -2.54 6.14
N GLY A 39 2.51 -3.60 6.12
CA GLY A 39 1.73 -4.02 7.28
C GLY A 39 2.64 -4.41 8.46
N GLU A 40 3.76 -5.08 8.19
CA GLU A 40 4.80 -5.36 9.20
C GLU A 40 5.41 -4.07 9.76
N LEU A 41 5.79 -3.12 8.90
CA LEU A 41 6.37 -1.84 9.32
C LEU A 41 5.39 -0.99 10.16
N VAL A 42 4.10 -1.00 9.85
CA VAL A 42 3.05 -0.35 10.67
C VAL A 42 2.91 -1.05 12.01
N LYS A 43 2.76 -2.38 12.01
CA LYS A 43 2.61 -3.20 13.22
C LYS A 43 3.80 -3.05 14.18
N ASP A 44 5.01 -2.97 13.65
CA ASP A 44 6.25 -2.85 14.43
C ASP A 44 6.54 -1.40 14.85
N GLY A 45 5.69 -0.43 14.45
CA GLY A 45 5.82 0.99 14.82
C GLY A 45 6.91 1.74 14.05
N HIS A 46 7.43 1.18 12.96
CA HIS A 46 8.41 1.83 12.09
C HIS A 46 7.77 2.85 11.15
N LEU A 47 6.51 2.61 10.75
CA LEU A 47 5.67 3.58 10.07
C LEU A 47 4.58 4.05 11.04
N THR A 48 4.84 5.20 11.68
CA THR A 48 3.90 5.82 12.64
C THR A 48 2.85 6.65 11.91
N ASP A 49 1.73 6.90 12.59
CA ASP A 49 0.65 7.77 12.11
C ASP A 49 0.05 7.34 10.76
N CYS A 50 -0.01 6.02 10.54
CA CYS A 50 -0.55 5.42 9.32
C CYS A 50 -1.69 4.45 9.65
N GLU A 51 -2.85 4.66 9.06
CA GLU A 51 -3.96 3.71 9.08
C GLU A 51 -3.74 2.64 8.01
N TYR A 52 -3.55 1.40 8.43
CA TYR A 52 -3.43 0.25 7.52
C TYR A 52 -4.77 -0.48 7.43
N ILE A 53 -5.44 -0.35 6.28
CA ILE A 53 -6.80 -0.82 6.05
C ILE A 53 -6.76 -2.04 5.14
N ASN A 54 -7.24 -3.17 5.64
CA ASN A 54 -7.57 -4.33 4.82
C ASN A 54 -8.92 -4.09 4.15
N VAL A 55 -8.92 -3.96 2.83
CA VAL A 55 -10.14 -3.77 2.03
C VAL A 55 -10.58 -5.10 1.41
N GLU A 56 -11.82 -5.16 0.94
CA GLU A 56 -12.44 -6.36 0.39
C GLU A 56 -12.16 -6.59 -1.11
N SER A 57 -11.63 -5.60 -1.83
CA SER A 57 -11.32 -5.68 -3.25
C SER A 57 -10.33 -4.60 -3.73
N GLU A 58 -9.77 -4.75 -4.92
CA GLU A 58 -8.96 -3.70 -5.55
C GLU A 58 -9.77 -2.44 -5.89
N PHE A 59 -11.04 -2.59 -6.28
CA PHE A 59 -11.95 -1.45 -6.46
C PHE A 59 -12.08 -0.63 -5.17
N ALA A 60 -12.31 -1.31 -4.04
CA ALA A 60 -12.36 -0.67 -2.73
C ALA A 60 -11.01 -0.05 -2.35
N ALA A 61 -9.89 -0.70 -2.68
CA ALA A 61 -8.55 -0.20 -2.38
C ALA A 61 -8.31 1.18 -3.00
N LEU A 62 -8.64 1.37 -4.28
CA LEU A 62 -8.49 2.66 -4.94
C LEU A 62 -9.57 3.66 -4.49
N SER A 63 -10.81 3.22 -4.28
CA SER A 63 -11.90 4.09 -3.77
C SER A 63 -11.53 4.74 -2.43
N VAL A 64 -11.00 3.95 -1.48
CA VAL A 64 -10.54 4.45 -0.18
C VAL A 64 -9.33 5.37 -0.36
N ALA A 65 -8.37 5.01 -1.21
CA ALA A 65 -7.20 5.85 -1.47
C ALA A 65 -7.57 7.22 -2.06
N ILE A 66 -8.53 7.27 -2.99
CA ILE A 66 -9.07 8.52 -3.55
C ILE A 66 -9.75 9.34 -2.45
N GLY A 67 -10.61 8.72 -1.64
CA GLY A 67 -11.28 9.40 -0.52
C GLY A 67 -10.30 9.97 0.51
N ALA A 68 -9.30 9.18 0.91
CA ALA A 68 -8.24 9.61 1.84
C ALA A 68 -7.44 10.79 1.26
N SER A 69 -7.06 10.71 -0.01
CA SER A 69 -6.37 11.80 -0.72
C SER A 69 -7.22 13.07 -0.78
N ALA A 70 -8.51 12.93 -1.12
CA ALA A 70 -9.45 14.06 -1.16
C ALA A 70 -9.66 14.71 0.22
N ALA A 71 -9.53 13.93 1.30
CA ALA A 71 -9.57 14.43 2.68
C ALA A 71 -8.23 15.05 3.15
N GLY A 72 -7.19 15.00 2.32
CA GLY A 72 -5.89 15.63 2.58
C GLY A 72 -4.78 14.69 3.07
N ALA A 73 -5.05 13.39 3.20
CA ALA A 73 -4.08 12.40 3.65
C ALA A 73 -3.22 11.85 2.49
N ARG A 74 -1.95 11.56 2.75
CA ARG A 74 -1.12 10.83 1.79
C ARG A 74 -1.52 9.35 1.74
N ALA A 75 -2.21 8.96 0.68
CA ALA A 75 -2.68 7.59 0.50
C ALA A 75 -1.73 6.73 -0.35
N TYR A 76 -1.68 5.43 -0.06
CA TYR A 76 -0.97 4.43 -0.86
C TYR A 76 -1.80 3.15 -1.04
N THR A 77 -1.72 2.56 -2.23
CA THR A 77 -2.17 1.19 -2.52
C THR A 77 -1.25 0.56 -3.57
N ALA A 78 -1.31 -0.76 -3.71
CA ALA A 78 -0.57 -1.52 -4.72
C ALA A 78 -1.49 -2.56 -5.37
N THR A 79 -1.32 -2.77 -6.67
CA THR A 79 -2.13 -3.72 -7.45
C THR A 79 -1.32 -4.30 -8.61
N ALA A 80 -1.87 -5.31 -9.29
CA ALA A 80 -1.28 -5.88 -10.48
C ALA A 80 -2.35 -6.46 -11.43
N SER A 81 -2.08 -6.44 -12.75
CA SER A 81 -2.87 -7.16 -13.76
C SER A 81 -4.38 -6.91 -13.66
N GLN A 82 -5.17 -7.93 -13.31
CA GLN A 82 -6.63 -7.84 -13.24
C GLN A 82 -7.09 -6.88 -12.15
N GLY A 83 -6.34 -6.78 -11.04
CA GLY A 83 -6.64 -5.83 -9.98
C GLY A 83 -6.53 -4.37 -10.46
N LEU A 84 -5.60 -4.09 -11.39
CA LEU A 84 -5.49 -2.75 -11.99
C LEU A 84 -6.70 -2.44 -12.88
N LEU A 85 -7.19 -3.42 -13.65
CA LEU A 85 -8.39 -3.23 -14.44
C LEU A 85 -9.64 -3.07 -13.55
N TYR A 86 -9.70 -3.80 -12.43
CA TYR A 86 -10.82 -3.72 -11.51
C TYR A 86 -10.89 -2.37 -10.78
N MET A 87 -9.76 -1.69 -10.63
CA MET A 87 -9.69 -0.31 -10.12
C MET A 87 -10.24 0.75 -11.08
N ALA A 88 -10.47 0.45 -12.36
CA ALA A 88 -10.65 1.49 -13.39
C ALA A 88 -11.89 2.39 -13.24
N GLU A 89 -12.92 1.96 -12.51
CA GLU A 89 -14.13 2.76 -12.25
C GLU A 89 -14.00 3.67 -11.01
N ALA A 90 -13.16 3.29 -10.04
CA ALA A 90 -13.04 3.95 -8.74
C ALA A 90 -12.67 5.43 -8.85
#